data_AF-A0A8K0LXP4-F1
#
_entry.id   AF-A0A8K0LXP4-F1
#
_cell.length_a   1.000
_cell.length_b   1.000
_cell.length_c   1.000
_cell.angle_alpha   90.00
_cell.angle_beta   90.00
_cell.angle_gamma   90.00
#
_symmetry.space_group_name_H-M   'P 1'
#
loop_
_entity.id
_entity.type
_entity.pdbx_description
1 polymer ?
#
loop_
_entity_poly.entity_id
_entity_poly.type
_entity_poly.pdbx_seq_one_letter_code
_entity_poly.pdbx_strand_id
1 'polypeptide(L)'
;MDGVTFDSNSNTRVILDISAQFAREWLSCYEGDEHTHAAIFFNNLDEIVMLDRSGKVEELQTSLFSNQLDRCLVVLDEAHTRGTDLKLLVNYQAAVTLGANLIKDRLVQACVRMRKLGKGQTVDSTTDKITVSDVLCWVITETWFNLRRAARQFMEDEAQSFNIQYRLQQAHSSISSLLDRVESHIAEEFDRRCQDFRLTELRTSSPQEEQERELLPETEQERQIERPPPAEPAIHHIHPSLVELVIRGLFLGKGIAFNPAFKALSKTSAANHLDINEFPHNIWVTRNFATTVKGEFGSTNYSDSFQQPVHYILTYKAKSSSIDLIIISPYEA
;
A
#
# COMPACT_ATOMS: atom_id res chain seq x y z
N MET A 1 -3.70 21.97 -12.04
CA MET A 1 -2.34 22.53 -12.15
C MET A 1 -2.17 23.47 -10.97
N ASP A 2 -1.93 22.91 -9.79
CA ASP A 2 -1.54 23.72 -8.64
C ASP A 2 -0.02 23.83 -8.70
N GLY A 3 0.46 25.07 -8.79
CA GLY A 3 1.83 25.41 -9.16
C GLY A 3 2.84 24.88 -8.14
N VAL A 4 3.68 23.94 -8.58
CA VAL A 4 4.89 23.59 -7.87
C VAL A 4 5.94 24.63 -8.25
N THR A 5 6.11 25.65 -7.42
CA THR A 5 7.19 26.63 -7.57
C THR A 5 8.48 26.01 -7.08
N PHE A 6 9.35 25.59 -7.99
CA PHE A 6 10.69 25.11 -7.64
C PHE A 6 11.66 26.28 -7.53
N ASP A 7 12.37 26.34 -6.43
CA ASP A 7 13.47 27.27 -6.27
C ASP A 7 14.70 26.74 -7.00
N SER A 8 15.29 27.56 -7.87
CA SER A 8 16.51 27.27 -8.64
C SER A 8 17.74 26.93 -7.77
N ASN A 9 17.62 27.12 -6.45
CA ASN A 9 18.68 26.91 -5.46
C ASN A 9 18.61 25.55 -4.76
N SER A 10 17.63 24.70 -5.08
CA SER A 10 17.57 23.33 -4.53
C SER A 10 18.51 22.40 -5.31
N ASN A 11 19.30 21.59 -4.63
CA ASN A 11 20.21 20.61 -5.27
C ASN A 11 19.45 19.38 -5.86
N THR A 12 18.14 19.49 -6.01
CA THR A 12 17.25 18.45 -6.50
C THR A 12 17.47 18.23 -8.00
N ARG A 13 17.89 17.01 -8.37
CA ARG A 13 18.11 16.61 -9.78
C ARG A 13 17.18 15.50 -10.24
N VAL A 14 16.34 14.96 -9.36
CA VAL A 14 15.33 13.95 -9.70
C VAL A 14 13.97 14.37 -9.16
N ILE A 15 12.92 14.27 -9.96
CA ILE A 15 11.53 14.33 -9.48
C ILE A 15 10.84 13.01 -9.81
N LEU A 16 10.14 12.50 -8.81
CA LEU A 16 9.42 11.25 -8.86
C LEU A 16 7.91 11.53 -8.76
N ASP A 17 7.14 10.72 -9.48
CA ASP A 17 5.67 10.78 -9.54
C ASP A 17 5.13 12.09 -10.14
N ILE A 18 5.73 12.55 -11.25
CA ILE A 18 5.24 13.73 -11.99
C ILE A 18 5.17 13.46 -13.49
N SER A 19 4.24 14.15 -14.17
CA SER A 19 4.08 14.06 -15.62
C SER A 19 5.33 14.52 -16.38
N ALA A 20 5.65 13.80 -17.47
CA ALA A 20 6.64 14.18 -18.47
C ALA A 20 6.54 15.63 -18.97
N GLN A 21 5.33 16.22 -18.99
CA GLN A 21 5.10 17.61 -19.43
C GLN A 21 5.87 18.61 -18.56
N PHE A 22 6.12 18.25 -17.30
CA PHE A 22 6.86 19.07 -16.35
C PHE A 22 8.35 19.18 -16.69
N ALA A 23 8.94 18.21 -17.42
CA ALA A 23 10.38 18.19 -17.71
C ALA A 23 10.86 19.47 -18.43
N ARG A 24 10.05 20.01 -19.35
CA ARG A 24 10.37 21.24 -20.08
C ARG A 24 10.34 22.48 -19.18
N GLU A 25 9.28 22.63 -18.38
CA GLU A 25 9.11 23.75 -17.45
C GLU A 25 10.18 23.73 -16.36
N TRP A 26 10.58 22.54 -15.92
CA TRP A 26 11.63 22.42 -14.93
C TRP A 26 13.01 22.76 -15.49
N LEU A 27 13.30 22.34 -16.74
CA LEU A 27 14.56 22.66 -17.39
C LEU A 27 14.72 24.18 -17.62
N SER A 28 13.63 24.91 -17.88
CA SER A 28 13.70 26.37 -18.05
C SER A 28 14.04 27.12 -16.75
N CYS A 29 13.76 26.54 -15.57
CA CYS A 29 14.22 27.09 -14.29
C CYS A 29 15.75 27.09 -14.15
N TYR A 30 16.47 26.32 -14.97
CA TYR A 30 17.94 26.20 -14.95
C TYR A 30 18.62 26.94 -16.11
N GLU A 31 17.94 27.84 -16.84
CA GLU A 31 18.53 28.58 -17.97
C GLU A 31 19.85 29.29 -17.61
N GLY A 32 19.99 29.76 -16.37
CA GLY A 32 21.21 30.41 -15.86
C GLY A 32 22.29 29.48 -15.29
N ASP A 33 22.04 28.18 -15.16
CA ASP A 33 23.04 27.21 -14.68
C ASP A 33 23.95 26.79 -15.86
N GLU A 34 25.26 26.68 -15.67
CA GLU A 34 26.16 26.17 -16.72
C GLU A 34 26.33 24.65 -16.65
N HIS A 35 25.82 23.98 -15.61
CA HIS A 35 26.01 22.54 -15.42
C HIS A 35 24.86 21.66 -15.95
N THR A 36 23.62 22.15 -15.95
CA THR A 36 22.42 21.36 -16.28
C THR A 36 21.94 21.57 -17.71
N HIS A 37 22.09 20.58 -18.59
CA HIS A 37 21.92 20.75 -20.04
C HIS A 37 20.66 20.11 -20.61
N ALA A 38 20.03 19.23 -19.84
CA ALA A 38 19.04 18.30 -20.37
C ALA A 38 18.08 17.82 -19.28
N ALA A 39 16.89 17.37 -19.67
CA ALA A 39 15.93 16.69 -18.82
C ALA A 39 15.53 15.35 -19.43
N ILE A 40 15.63 14.28 -18.65
CA ILE A 40 15.30 12.90 -19.03
C ILE A 40 13.90 12.57 -18.53
N PHE A 41 13.07 12.00 -19.39
CA PHE A 41 11.70 11.59 -19.06
C PHE A 41 11.24 10.48 -20.02
N PHE A 42 10.06 9.93 -19.77
CA PHE A 42 9.41 8.94 -20.65
C PHE A 42 8.45 9.62 -21.62
N ASN A 43 8.57 9.32 -22.91
CA ASN A 43 7.63 9.83 -23.91
C ASN A 43 6.31 9.04 -23.90
N ASN A 44 5.37 9.43 -24.76
CA ASN A 44 4.07 8.73 -24.88
C ASN A 44 4.17 7.31 -25.47
N LEU A 45 5.36 6.92 -25.95
CA LEU A 45 5.66 5.60 -26.50
C LEU A 45 6.39 4.71 -25.47
N ASP A 46 6.50 5.13 -24.21
CA ASP A 46 7.23 4.43 -23.14
C ASP A 46 8.74 4.29 -23.43
N GLU A 47 9.32 5.27 -24.11
CA GLU A 47 10.76 5.32 -24.41
C GLU A 47 11.45 6.38 -23.56
N ILE A 48 12.65 6.06 -23.07
CA ILE A 48 13.49 7.01 -22.33
C ILE A 48 14.08 8.02 -23.30
N VAL A 49 13.58 9.25 -23.22
CA VAL A 49 14.03 10.36 -24.04
C VAL A 49 14.67 11.45 -23.19
N MET A 50 15.43 12.30 -23.86
CA MET A 50 16.08 13.45 -23.29
C MET A 50 15.65 14.69 -24.08
N LEU A 51 15.28 15.75 -23.36
CA LEU A 51 15.01 17.09 -23.88
C LEU A 51 16.21 17.99 -23.55
N ASP A 52 16.83 18.55 -24.58
CA ASP A 52 17.91 19.52 -24.41
C ASP A 52 17.39 20.96 -24.28
N ARG A 53 18.29 21.90 -23.99
CA ARG A 53 17.96 23.34 -23.91
C ARG A 53 17.47 23.96 -25.22
N SER A 54 17.80 23.37 -26.37
CA SER A 54 17.32 23.85 -27.67
C SER A 54 15.86 23.45 -27.94
N GLY A 55 15.29 22.60 -27.07
CA GLY A 55 13.96 22.03 -27.24
C GLY A 55 13.95 20.73 -28.06
N LYS A 56 15.13 20.21 -28.44
CA LYS A 56 15.25 18.96 -29.18
C LYS A 56 15.03 17.79 -28.25
N VAL A 57 14.21 16.84 -28.69
CA VAL A 57 13.98 15.58 -28.01
C VAL A 57 14.68 14.47 -28.78
N GLU A 58 15.50 13.69 -28.11
CA GLU A 58 16.20 12.52 -28.67
C GLU A 58 16.22 11.35 -27.68
N GLU A 59 16.44 10.15 -28.17
CA GLU A 59 16.53 8.96 -27.34
C GLU A 59 17.78 9.00 -26.46
N LEU A 60 17.66 8.64 -25.18
CA LEU A 60 18.78 8.74 -24.24
C LEU A 60 19.97 7.90 -24.69
N GLN A 61 19.74 6.69 -25.23
CA GLN A 61 20.81 5.77 -25.64
C GLN A 61 21.69 6.32 -26.77
N THR A 62 21.10 7.08 -27.68
CA THR A 62 21.82 7.65 -28.83
C THR A 62 22.36 9.06 -28.54
N SER A 63 21.90 9.68 -27.45
CA SER A 63 22.35 10.99 -27.01
C SER A 63 23.78 10.97 -26.43
N LEU A 64 24.44 12.13 -26.52
CA LEU A 64 25.74 12.37 -25.87
C LEU A 64 25.64 12.36 -24.32
N PHE A 65 24.43 12.42 -23.78
CA PHE A 65 24.15 12.51 -22.35
C PHE A 65 23.90 11.16 -21.68
N SER A 66 23.83 10.07 -22.44
CA SER A 66 23.73 8.69 -21.92
C SER A 66 24.72 8.39 -20.80
N ASN A 67 25.95 8.92 -20.91
CA ASN A 67 27.03 8.76 -19.93
C ASN A 67 27.27 10.00 -19.06
N GLN A 68 26.49 11.08 -19.22
CA GLN A 68 26.64 12.35 -18.50
C GLN A 68 25.38 12.71 -17.72
N LEU A 69 24.84 11.72 -16.99
CA LEU A 69 23.61 11.90 -16.22
C LEU A 69 23.73 13.05 -15.22
N ASP A 70 24.93 13.33 -14.68
CA ASP A 70 25.22 14.43 -13.76
C ASP A 70 24.76 15.81 -14.28
N ARG A 71 24.72 15.97 -15.59
CA ARG A 71 24.29 17.19 -16.29
C ARG A 71 22.80 17.17 -16.65
N CYS A 72 22.06 16.13 -16.26
CA CYS A 72 20.66 15.93 -16.60
C CYS A 72 19.77 15.99 -15.36
N LEU A 73 18.61 16.61 -15.52
CA LEU A 73 17.46 16.43 -14.66
C LEU A 73 16.77 15.12 -15.01
N VAL A 74 16.20 14.42 -14.03
CA VAL A 74 15.46 13.18 -14.26
C VAL A 74 14.03 13.33 -13.75
N VAL A 75 13.07 13.09 -14.61
CA VAL A 75 11.64 13.11 -14.30
C VAL A 75 11.08 11.70 -14.53
N LEU A 76 10.56 11.08 -13.46
CA LEU A 76 9.90 9.79 -13.53
C LEU A 76 8.43 9.97 -13.12
N ASP A 77 7.50 9.50 -13.95
CA ASP A 77 6.10 9.40 -13.58
C ASP A 77 5.80 8.12 -12.80
N GLU A 78 4.55 7.96 -12.37
CA GLU A 78 4.10 6.79 -11.61
C GLU A 78 4.43 5.46 -12.31
N ALA A 79 4.10 5.32 -13.61
CA ALA A 79 4.25 4.08 -14.34
C ALA A 79 5.72 3.67 -14.45
N HIS A 80 6.58 4.65 -14.70
CA HIS A 80 8.01 4.44 -14.93
C HIS A 80 8.83 4.54 -13.63
N THR A 81 8.19 4.66 -12.46
CA THR A 81 8.79 4.28 -11.17
C THR A 81 8.79 2.76 -10.93
N ARG A 82 8.32 1.95 -11.90
CA ARG A 82 8.46 0.49 -11.96
C ARG A 82 9.28 0.09 -13.20
N GLY A 83 10.11 -0.96 -13.12
CA GLY A 83 10.86 -1.51 -14.28
C GLY A 83 12.09 -0.74 -14.84
N THR A 84 12.20 0.58 -14.71
CA THR A 84 13.34 1.33 -15.32
C THR A 84 14.70 1.10 -14.62
N ASP A 85 15.73 0.78 -15.40
CA ASP A 85 17.12 0.72 -14.91
C ASP A 85 17.93 1.97 -15.30
N LEU A 86 17.66 3.08 -14.62
CA LEU A 86 18.48 4.29 -14.73
C LEU A 86 19.49 4.34 -13.56
N LYS A 87 20.79 4.39 -13.89
CA LYS A 87 21.85 4.45 -12.87
C LYS A 87 22.01 5.87 -12.33
N LEU A 88 21.12 6.25 -11.42
CA LEU A 88 21.18 7.53 -10.71
C LEU A 88 22.49 7.65 -9.91
N LEU A 89 23.11 8.83 -9.94
CA LEU A 89 24.37 9.08 -9.24
C LEU A 89 24.18 9.15 -7.73
N VAL A 90 25.27 8.94 -7.00
CA VAL A 90 25.26 8.79 -5.53
C VAL A 90 24.93 10.10 -4.81
N ASN A 91 25.18 11.24 -5.44
CA ASN A 91 24.97 12.57 -4.90
C ASN A 91 23.61 13.18 -5.30
N TYR A 92 22.70 12.39 -5.87
CA TYR A 92 21.39 12.89 -6.29
C TYR A 92 20.47 13.12 -5.11
N GLN A 93 19.90 14.32 -5.08
CA GLN A 93 18.73 14.63 -4.28
C GLN A 93 17.49 14.50 -5.16
N ALA A 94 16.55 13.70 -4.69
CA ALA A 94 15.25 13.51 -5.32
C ALA A 94 14.17 14.28 -4.57
N ALA A 95 13.13 14.66 -5.29
CA ALA A 95 11.90 15.16 -4.74
C ALA A 95 10.74 14.24 -5.11
N VAL A 96 9.78 14.07 -4.20
CA VAL A 96 8.53 13.37 -4.47
C VAL A 96 7.39 14.38 -4.38
N THR A 97 6.49 14.35 -5.35
CA THR A 97 5.30 15.19 -5.35
C THR A 97 4.27 14.63 -4.36
N LEU A 98 3.64 15.53 -3.59
CA LEU A 98 2.53 15.15 -2.71
C LEU A 98 1.23 15.48 -3.42
N GLY A 99 0.61 14.45 -4.01
CA GLY A 99 -0.64 14.58 -4.75
C GLY A 99 -1.80 13.81 -4.11
N ALA A 100 -3.02 14.14 -4.55
CA ALA A 100 -4.18 13.29 -4.29
C ALA A 100 -3.96 11.91 -4.94
N ASN A 101 -4.36 10.84 -4.26
CA ASN A 101 -4.11 9.43 -4.57
C ASN A 101 -2.66 8.95 -4.40
N LEU A 102 -1.77 9.71 -3.74
CA LEU A 102 -0.46 9.21 -3.34
C LEU A 102 -0.59 8.23 -2.18
N ILE A 103 -0.73 6.94 -2.49
CA ILE A 103 -0.80 5.86 -1.50
C ILE A 103 0.60 5.40 -1.07
N LYS A 104 0.65 4.67 0.05
CA LYS A 104 1.89 4.15 0.68
C LYS A 104 2.79 3.43 -0.33
N ASP A 105 2.23 2.53 -1.14
CA ASP A 105 3.02 1.75 -2.08
C ASP A 105 3.61 2.61 -3.21
N ARG A 106 2.89 3.66 -3.66
CA ARG A 106 3.38 4.60 -4.70
C ARG A 106 4.54 5.44 -4.17
N LEU A 107 4.39 6.02 -2.98
CA LEU A 107 5.46 6.77 -2.33
C LEU A 107 6.72 5.90 -2.13
N VAL A 108 6.54 4.67 -1.61
CA VAL A 108 7.66 3.76 -1.39
C VAL A 108 8.32 3.38 -2.72
N GLN A 109 7.54 3.09 -3.76
CA GLN A 109 8.06 2.75 -5.09
C GLN A 109 8.87 3.88 -5.70
N ALA A 110 8.39 5.12 -5.59
CA ALA A 110 9.12 6.32 -5.96
C ALA A 110 10.44 6.40 -5.18
N CYS A 111 10.40 6.40 -3.84
CA CYS A 111 11.59 6.57 -3.00
C CYS A 111 12.66 5.49 -3.20
N VAL A 112 12.26 4.23 -3.40
CA VAL A 112 13.18 3.08 -3.59
C VAL A 112 13.97 3.19 -4.91
N ARG A 113 13.58 4.08 -5.83
CA ARG A 113 14.41 4.42 -7.00
C ARG A 113 15.76 5.01 -6.62
N MET A 114 15.81 5.68 -5.47
CA MET A 114 17.06 6.07 -4.83
C MET A 114 17.69 4.84 -4.15
N ARG A 115 18.26 3.94 -4.94
CA ARG A 115 18.84 2.66 -4.45
C ARG A 115 19.97 2.85 -3.43
N LYS A 116 20.54 4.06 -3.32
CA LYS A 116 21.54 4.46 -2.31
C LYS A 116 21.00 5.50 -1.33
N LEU A 117 19.69 5.50 -1.06
CA LEU A 117 19.06 6.39 -0.07
C LEU A 117 19.75 6.25 1.30
N GLY A 118 20.14 7.37 1.90
CA GLY A 118 20.91 7.41 3.16
C GLY A 118 22.41 7.07 3.01
N LYS A 119 22.87 6.73 1.80
CA LYS A 119 24.28 6.51 1.42
C LYS A 119 24.70 7.49 0.33
N GLY A 120 24.39 8.77 0.55
CA GLY A 120 24.65 9.89 -0.36
C GLY A 120 23.41 10.42 -1.08
N GLN A 121 22.46 9.54 -1.42
CA GLN A 121 21.19 9.97 -2.01
C GLN A 121 20.20 10.37 -0.93
N THR A 122 19.41 11.40 -1.21
CA THR A 122 18.38 11.94 -0.32
C THR A 122 17.07 12.12 -1.06
N VAL A 123 15.96 12.10 -0.32
CA VAL A 123 14.63 12.45 -0.83
C VAL A 123 14.12 13.59 0.05
N ASP A 124 13.62 14.64 -0.60
CA ASP A 124 13.06 15.80 0.08
C ASP A 124 11.63 16.08 -0.40
N SER A 125 10.81 16.66 0.47
CA SER A 125 9.51 17.21 0.08
C SER A 125 9.76 18.64 -0.39
N THR A 126 9.24 19.03 -1.56
CA THR A 126 9.54 20.28 -2.27
C THR A 126 9.08 21.58 -1.57
N THR A 127 8.76 21.53 -0.28
CA THR A 127 8.16 22.63 0.46
C THR A 127 8.76 22.75 1.87
N ASP A 128 9.36 23.88 2.17
CA ASP A 128 10.00 24.19 3.47
C ASP A 128 9.05 24.17 4.69
N LYS A 129 7.74 24.02 4.47
CA LYS A 129 6.70 24.02 5.50
C LYS A 129 6.13 22.66 5.84
N ILE A 130 6.46 21.62 5.07
CA ILE A 130 5.89 20.27 5.25
C ILE A 130 6.92 19.42 5.97
N THR A 131 6.53 18.82 7.09
CA THR A 131 7.37 17.88 7.83
C THR A 131 7.16 16.46 7.32
N VAL A 132 8.10 15.56 7.63
CA VAL A 132 7.96 14.11 7.34
C VAL A 132 6.68 13.54 7.96
N SER A 133 6.26 14.05 9.13
CA SER A 133 5.02 13.63 9.78
C SER A 133 3.79 14.00 8.95
N ASP A 134 3.79 15.17 8.31
CA ASP A 134 2.69 15.60 7.45
C ASP A 134 2.60 14.72 6.20
N VAL A 135 3.74 14.37 5.60
CA VAL A 135 3.82 13.43 4.47
C VAL A 135 3.27 12.06 4.85
N LEU A 136 3.71 11.50 5.99
CA LEU A 136 3.22 10.20 6.47
C LEU A 136 1.72 10.23 6.75
N CYS A 137 1.22 11.29 7.38
CA CYS A 137 -0.20 11.48 7.66
C CYS A 137 -1.03 11.53 6.37
N TRP A 138 -0.56 12.28 5.37
CA TRP A 138 -1.19 12.37 4.05
C TRP A 138 -1.28 10.99 3.39
N VAL A 139 -0.15 10.30 3.30
CA VAL A 139 -0.03 9.00 2.61
C VAL A 139 -0.87 7.92 3.29
N ILE A 140 -0.90 7.90 4.62
CA ILE A 140 -1.76 6.97 5.39
C ILE A 140 -3.24 7.27 5.10
N THR A 141 -3.61 8.54 5.07
CA THR A 141 -4.98 8.99 4.83
C THR A 141 -5.44 8.59 3.41
N GLU A 142 -4.63 8.89 2.40
CA GLU A 142 -4.90 8.52 1.00
C GLU A 142 -4.98 7.00 0.82
N THR A 143 -4.07 6.25 1.46
CA THR A 143 -4.09 4.77 1.45
C THR A 143 -5.38 4.22 2.05
N TRP A 144 -5.81 4.77 3.19
CA TRP A 144 -7.06 4.37 3.84
C TRP A 144 -8.28 4.69 2.97
N PHE A 145 -8.35 5.88 2.38
CA PHE A 145 -9.45 6.25 1.48
C PHE A 145 -9.51 5.32 0.26
N ASN A 146 -8.35 5.01 -0.33
CA ASN A 146 -8.26 4.10 -1.47
C ASN A 146 -8.74 2.68 -1.10
N LEU A 147 -8.19 2.11 -0.02
CA LEU A 147 -8.59 0.78 0.48
C LEU A 147 -10.07 0.71 0.82
N ARG A 148 -10.62 1.75 1.45
CA ARG A 148 -12.05 1.80 1.80
C ARG A 148 -12.94 1.84 0.57
N ARG A 149 -12.52 2.52 -0.50
CA ARG A 149 -13.26 2.53 -1.77
C ARG A 149 -13.20 1.18 -2.47
N ALA A 150 -12.01 0.57 -2.54
CA ALA A 150 -11.83 -0.77 -3.10
C ALA A 150 -12.65 -1.81 -2.33
N ALA A 151 -12.57 -1.82 -1.00
CA ALA A 151 -13.32 -2.74 -0.16
C ALA A 151 -14.84 -2.71 -0.44
N ARG A 152 -15.42 -1.54 -0.72
CA ARG A 152 -16.84 -1.43 -1.11
C ARG A 152 -17.17 -2.10 -2.44
N GLN A 153 -16.22 -2.14 -3.38
CA GLN A 153 -16.39 -2.80 -4.67
C GLN A 153 -16.26 -4.33 -4.55
N PHE A 154 -15.55 -4.81 -3.53
CA PHE A 154 -15.33 -6.23 -3.24
C PHE A 154 -16.22 -6.75 -2.09
N MET A 155 -17.22 -5.99 -1.63
CA MET A 155 -18.20 -6.52 -0.67
C MET A 155 -19.11 -7.51 -1.39
N GLU A 156 -18.79 -8.79 -1.26
CA GLU A 156 -19.68 -9.90 -1.59
C GLU A 156 -20.43 -10.34 -0.32
N ASP A 157 -21.60 -10.94 -0.47
CA ASP A 157 -22.29 -11.58 0.64
C ASP A 157 -21.39 -12.65 1.27
N GLU A 158 -21.01 -12.49 2.54
CA GLU A 158 -20.09 -13.37 3.29
C GLU A 158 -20.51 -14.86 3.30
N ALA A 159 -21.77 -15.15 2.99
CA ALA A 159 -22.33 -16.50 2.96
C ALA A 159 -23.08 -16.79 1.65
N GLN A 160 -22.37 -16.80 0.52
CA GLN A 160 -22.88 -17.49 -0.67
C GLN A 160 -22.75 -19.01 -0.45
N SER A 161 -23.85 -19.75 -0.62
CA SER A 161 -23.81 -21.21 -0.52
C SER A 161 -22.75 -21.80 -1.46
N PHE A 162 -22.05 -22.85 -1.04
CA PHE A 162 -21.00 -23.55 -1.81
C PHE A 162 -21.40 -23.85 -3.28
N ASN A 163 -22.68 -24.13 -3.52
CA ASN A 163 -23.24 -24.37 -4.86
C ASN A 163 -23.33 -23.12 -5.78
N ILE A 164 -23.23 -21.91 -5.23
CA ILE A 164 -23.26 -20.65 -5.98
C ILE A 164 -21.85 -20.32 -6.50
N GLN A 165 -20.81 -20.53 -5.67
CA GLN A 165 -19.40 -20.30 -6.01
C GLN A 165 -18.84 -21.36 -6.97
N TYR A 166 -19.30 -22.61 -6.85
CA TYR A 166 -18.91 -23.73 -7.72
C TYR A 166 -20.04 -24.20 -8.64
N ARG A 167 -20.81 -23.26 -9.23
CA ARG A 167 -21.82 -23.60 -10.23
C ARG A 167 -21.14 -24.14 -11.50
N LEU A 168 -20.87 -25.45 -11.51
CA LEU A 168 -21.08 -26.24 -12.73
C LEU A 168 -22.51 -25.93 -13.14
N GLN A 169 -22.67 -25.13 -14.20
CA GLN A 169 -23.99 -24.81 -14.75
C GLN A 169 -24.70 -26.13 -15.04
N GLN A 170 -25.68 -26.47 -14.21
CA GLN A 170 -26.65 -27.49 -14.56
C GLN A 170 -27.37 -26.97 -15.80
N ALA A 171 -27.06 -27.57 -16.94
CA ALA A 171 -27.59 -27.20 -18.24
C ALA A 171 -29.07 -27.55 -18.30
N HIS A 172 -29.97 -26.69 -17.81
CA HIS A 172 -31.40 -26.97 -17.89
C HIS A 172 -32.21 -25.72 -18.26
N SER A 173 -32.09 -25.29 -19.51
CA SER A 173 -33.28 -24.85 -20.24
C SER A 173 -33.61 -25.95 -21.24
N SER A 174 -34.62 -26.77 -20.95
CA SER A 174 -35.19 -27.67 -21.96
C SER A 174 -35.55 -26.82 -23.18
N ILE A 175 -35.17 -27.28 -24.38
CA ILE A 175 -35.35 -26.56 -25.65
C ILE A 175 -36.83 -26.15 -25.84
N SER A 176 -37.76 -26.92 -25.29
CA SER A 176 -39.19 -26.65 -25.24
C SER A 176 -39.54 -25.23 -24.76
N SER A 177 -38.82 -24.71 -23.76
CA SER A 177 -39.06 -23.37 -23.20
C SER A 177 -38.68 -22.21 -24.13
N LEU A 178 -37.78 -22.44 -25.09
CA LEU A 178 -37.40 -21.46 -26.13
C LEU A 178 -38.36 -21.50 -27.32
N LEU A 179 -38.91 -22.68 -27.62
CA LEU A 179 -39.82 -22.91 -28.74
C LEU A 179 -41.21 -22.31 -28.51
N ASP A 180 -41.66 -22.19 -27.26
CA ASP A 180 -42.94 -21.54 -26.89
C ASP A 180 -43.07 -20.08 -27.37
N ARG A 181 -41.95 -19.43 -27.75
CA ARG A 181 -41.92 -18.02 -28.18
C ARG A 181 -41.84 -17.84 -29.69
N VAL A 182 -41.91 -18.91 -30.48
CA VAL A 182 -41.73 -18.90 -31.94
C VAL A 182 -42.96 -19.54 -32.63
N GLU A 183 -43.30 -19.10 -33.84
CA GLU A 183 -44.43 -19.66 -34.61
C GLU A 183 -44.26 -21.17 -34.87
N SER A 184 -45.38 -21.93 -34.86
CA SER A 184 -45.36 -23.39 -34.76
C SER A 184 -44.56 -24.09 -35.86
N HIS A 185 -44.62 -23.59 -37.09
CA HIS A 185 -43.94 -24.21 -38.23
C HIS A 185 -42.41 -24.05 -38.17
N ILE A 186 -41.91 -23.00 -37.51
CA ILE A 186 -40.47 -22.80 -37.27
C ILE A 186 -40.00 -23.66 -36.10
N ALA A 187 -40.84 -23.77 -35.06
CA ALA A 187 -40.55 -24.64 -33.93
C ALA A 187 -40.45 -26.12 -34.34
N GLU A 188 -41.34 -26.58 -35.22
CA GLU A 188 -41.32 -27.97 -35.74
C GLU A 188 -40.07 -28.26 -36.59
N GLU A 189 -39.68 -27.36 -37.51
CA GLU A 189 -38.46 -27.58 -38.32
C GLU A 189 -37.19 -27.47 -37.46
N PHE A 190 -37.18 -26.60 -36.43
CA PHE A 190 -36.07 -26.50 -35.49
C PHE A 190 -35.94 -27.78 -34.65
N ASP A 191 -37.05 -28.32 -34.14
CA ASP A 191 -37.04 -29.55 -33.34
C ASP A 191 -36.61 -30.76 -34.18
N ARG A 192 -37.09 -30.85 -35.43
CA ARG A 192 -36.66 -31.88 -36.39
C ARG A 192 -35.14 -31.83 -36.62
N ARG A 193 -34.59 -30.63 -36.82
CA ARG A 193 -33.14 -30.44 -37.00
C ARG A 193 -32.36 -30.78 -35.73
N CYS A 194 -32.82 -30.39 -34.55
CA CYS A 194 -32.18 -30.75 -33.28
C CYS A 194 -32.15 -32.27 -33.06
N GLN A 195 -33.21 -32.98 -33.45
CA GLN A 195 -33.28 -34.45 -33.39
C GLN A 195 -32.31 -35.11 -34.39
N ASP A 196 -32.21 -34.60 -35.62
CA ASP A 196 -31.24 -35.08 -36.63
C ASP A 196 -29.80 -35.02 -36.08
N PHE A 197 -29.47 -34.00 -35.28
CA PHE A 197 -28.16 -33.82 -34.64
C PHE A 197 -28.06 -34.40 -33.21
N ARG A 198 -29.11 -35.09 -32.72
CA ARG A 198 -29.20 -35.65 -31.36
C ARG A 198 -28.93 -34.63 -30.24
N LEU A 199 -29.32 -33.37 -30.45
CA LEU A 199 -29.20 -32.29 -29.48
C LEU A 199 -30.42 -32.28 -28.56
N THR A 200 -30.35 -32.98 -27.43
CA THR A 200 -31.44 -33.02 -26.43
C THR A 200 -31.36 -31.86 -25.42
N GLU A 201 -30.17 -31.26 -25.26
CA GLU A 201 -29.93 -30.10 -24.39
C GLU A 201 -29.05 -29.09 -25.14
N LEU A 202 -29.44 -27.80 -25.12
CA LEU A 202 -28.60 -26.72 -25.61
C LEU A 202 -27.63 -26.34 -24.49
N ARG A 203 -26.35 -26.69 -24.63
CA ARG A 203 -25.33 -26.09 -23.79
C ARG A 203 -25.23 -24.62 -24.16
N THR A 204 -25.58 -23.73 -23.23
CA THR A 204 -25.19 -22.33 -23.32
C THR A 204 -23.68 -22.31 -23.45
N SER A 205 -23.15 -21.63 -24.46
CA SER A 205 -21.72 -21.42 -24.61
C SER A 205 -21.18 -20.93 -23.27
N SER A 206 -20.31 -21.69 -22.62
CA SER A 206 -19.46 -21.10 -21.61
C SER A 206 -18.75 -19.92 -22.29
N PRO A 207 -18.65 -18.74 -21.65
CA PRO A 207 -17.55 -17.87 -21.95
C PRO A 207 -16.29 -18.60 -21.46
N GLN A 208 -15.82 -19.56 -22.27
CA GLN A 208 -14.40 -19.68 -22.50
C GLN A 208 -14.05 -18.50 -23.42
N GLU A 209 -14.23 -17.29 -22.89
CA GLU A 209 -13.24 -16.26 -23.18
C GLU A 209 -11.95 -16.92 -22.71
N GLU A 210 -11.03 -17.11 -23.65
CA GLU A 210 -9.62 -17.25 -23.34
C GLU A 210 -9.23 -15.98 -22.57
N GLN A 211 -9.55 -15.95 -21.27
CA GLN A 211 -8.81 -15.12 -20.36
C GLN A 211 -7.41 -15.68 -20.38
N GLU A 212 -6.52 -14.98 -21.07
CA GLU A 212 -5.11 -15.00 -20.75
C GLU A 212 -4.97 -14.64 -19.27
N ARG A 213 -5.09 -15.65 -18.40
CA ARG A 213 -4.50 -15.59 -17.08
C ARG A 213 -3.01 -15.61 -17.34
N GLU A 214 -2.38 -14.44 -17.29
CA GLU A 214 -0.95 -14.38 -17.02
C GLU A 214 -0.73 -15.19 -15.74
N LEU A 215 -0.26 -16.43 -15.90
CA LEU A 215 0.28 -17.21 -14.81
C LEU A 215 1.57 -16.50 -14.42
N LEU A 216 1.45 -15.48 -13.55
CA LEU A 216 2.55 -15.10 -12.70
C LEU A 216 3.02 -16.40 -12.06
N PRO A 217 4.28 -16.82 -12.23
CA PRO A 217 4.80 -17.90 -11.43
C PRO A 217 4.63 -17.43 -9.99
N GLU A 218 3.62 -17.96 -9.30
CA GLU A 218 3.57 -17.89 -7.84
C GLU A 218 4.80 -18.67 -7.41
N THR A 219 5.91 -17.95 -7.29
CA THR A 219 7.03 -18.41 -6.51
C THR A 219 6.46 -18.43 -5.12
N GLU A 220 5.90 -19.58 -4.72
CA GLU A 220 5.59 -19.89 -3.34
C GLU A 220 6.91 -19.73 -2.59
N GLN A 221 7.16 -18.50 -2.12
CA GLN A 221 8.08 -18.28 -1.04
C GLN A 221 7.43 -18.96 0.14
N GLU A 222 7.74 -20.25 0.33
CA GLU A 222 7.63 -20.86 1.63
C GLU A 222 8.41 -19.96 2.57
N ARG A 223 7.69 -19.08 3.28
CA ARG A 223 8.23 -18.37 4.43
C ARG A 223 8.72 -19.48 5.33
N GLN A 224 10.03 -19.62 5.45
CA GLN A 224 10.61 -20.36 6.55
C GLN A 224 10.15 -19.62 7.80
N ILE A 225 9.07 -20.11 8.41
CA ILE A 225 8.53 -19.55 9.64
C ILE A 225 9.54 -19.96 10.71
N GLU A 226 10.51 -19.09 10.96
CA GLU A 226 11.34 -19.19 12.15
C GLU A 226 10.42 -19.05 13.35
N ARG A 227 10.08 -20.20 13.95
CA ARG A 227 9.19 -20.22 15.10
C ARG A 227 9.91 -19.55 16.26
N PRO A 228 9.21 -18.71 17.03
CA PRO A 228 9.75 -18.17 18.27
C PRO A 228 10.31 -19.32 19.14
N PRO A 229 11.34 -19.05 19.95
CA PRO A 229 11.82 -20.00 20.94
C PRO A 229 10.65 -20.52 21.80
N PRO A 230 10.67 -21.78 22.24
CA PRO A 230 9.65 -22.31 23.13
C PRO A 230 9.54 -21.44 24.39
N ALA A 231 8.35 -20.93 24.68
CA ALA A 231 8.08 -20.12 25.86
C ALA A 231 6.73 -20.51 26.47
N GLU A 232 6.62 -20.41 27.78
CA GLU A 232 5.35 -20.66 28.47
C GLU A 232 4.41 -19.46 28.29
N PRO A 233 3.14 -19.68 27.89
CA PRO A 233 2.16 -18.60 27.77
C PRO A 233 1.84 -17.98 29.13
N ALA A 234 1.64 -16.66 29.14
CA ALA A 234 1.14 -15.95 30.31
C ALA A 234 -0.34 -16.33 30.57
N ILE A 235 -0.76 -16.29 31.82
CA ILE A 235 -2.16 -16.55 32.19
C ILE A 235 -2.90 -15.22 32.09
N HIS A 236 -3.82 -15.11 31.12
CA HIS A 236 -4.61 -13.90 30.92
C HIS A 236 -5.88 -13.93 31.78
N HIS A 237 -6.25 -12.79 32.34
CA HIS A 237 -7.47 -12.62 33.13
C HIS A 237 -8.10 -11.26 32.85
N ILE A 238 -9.42 -11.16 32.76
CA ILE A 238 -10.09 -9.87 32.56
C ILE A 238 -9.94 -9.05 33.85
N HIS A 239 -9.28 -7.89 33.77
CA HIS A 239 -9.05 -7.05 34.93
C HIS A 239 -10.33 -6.28 35.32
N PRO A 240 -10.72 -6.18 36.61
CA PRO A 240 -11.93 -5.46 37.03
C PRO A 240 -12.02 -4.02 36.52
N SER A 241 -10.90 -3.29 36.45
CA SER A 241 -10.85 -1.93 35.88
C SER A 241 -11.23 -1.85 34.39
N LEU A 242 -10.98 -2.91 33.60
CA LEU A 242 -11.46 -2.97 32.22
C LEU A 242 -12.99 -3.16 32.19
N VAL A 243 -13.53 -3.97 33.10
CA VAL A 243 -14.98 -4.14 33.26
C VAL A 243 -15.65 -2.83 33.71
N GLU A 244 -15.06 -2.12 34.67
CA GLU A 244 -15.57 -0.80 35.10
C GLU A 244 -15.50 0.26 34.00
N LEU A 245 -14.46 0.23 33.16
CA LEU A 245 -14.37 1.09 31.99
C LEU A 245 -15.54 0.83 31.03
N VAL A 246 -15.79 -0.43 30.69
CA VAL A 246 -16.83 -0.81 29.73
C VAL A 246 -18.24 -0.58 30.28
N ILE A 247 -18.49 -0.92 31.55
CA ILE A 247 -19.83 -0.81 32.16
C ILE A 247 -20.14 0.61 32.64
N ARG A 248 -19.17 1.28 33.26
CA ARG A 248 -19.39 2.56 33.97
C ARG A 248 -18.76 3.76 33.26
N GLY A 249 -17.96 3.54 32.21
CA GLY A 249 -17.23 4.63 31.52
C GLY A 249 -16.14 5.27 32.38
N LEU A 250 -15.64 4.56 33.40
CA LEU A 250 -14.61 5.07 34.31
C LEU A 250 -13.24 4.61 33.83
N PHE A 251 -12.45 5.54 33.29
CA PHE A 251 -11.06 5.29 32.91
C PHE A 251 -10.09 5.91 33.92
N LEU A 252 -9.45 5.07 34.72
CA LEU A 252 -8.37 5.45 35.62
C LEU A 252 -7.05 4.98 34.98
N GLY A 253 -6.53 5.77 34.04
CA GLY A 253 -5.44 5.41 33.13
C GLY A 253 -4.24 4.72 33.81
N LYS A 254 -3.37 5.46 34.52
CA LYS A 254 -2.20 4.86 35.20
C LYS A 254 -2.64 3.96 36.35
N GLY A 255 -2.39 2.65 36.24
CA GLY A 255 -2.68 1.70 37.31
C GLY A 255 -2.15 0.30 37.03
N ILE A 256 -2.62 -0.68 37.81
CA ILE A 256 -2.25 -2.10 37.66
C ILE A 256 -2.77 -2.67 36.33
N ALA A 257 -3.91 -2.18 35.86
CA ALA A 257 -4.66 -2.70 34.71
C ALA A 257 -4.13 -2.24 33.35
N PHE A 258 -3.76 -0.96 33.27
CA PHE A 258 -3.38 -0.30 32.03
C PHE A 258 -1.99 0.32 32.16
N ASN A 259 -1.21 0.18 31.09
CA ASN A 259 0.09 0.83 30.95
C ASN A 259 0.08 1.72 29.71
N PRO A 260 0.91 2.77 29.65
CA PRO A 260 1.17 3.46 28.39
C PRO A 260 1.64 2.46 27.33
N ALA A 261 1.12 2.54 26.11
CA ALA A 261 1.31 1.55 25.08
C ALA A 261 2.80 1.30 24.77
N PHE A 262 3.57 2.38 24.61
CA PHE A 262 4.99 2.29 24.28
C PHE A 262 5.84 1.73 25.42
N LYS A 263 5.34 1.74 26.66
CA LYS A 263 6.01 1.06 27.79
C LYS A 263 6.00 -0.46 27.63
N ALA A 264 5.06 -1.04 26.86
CA ALA A 264 5.08 -2.47 26.55
C ALA A 264 6.33 -2.87 25.73
N LEU A 265 6.91 -1.93 24.98
CA LEU A 265 8.13 -2.16 24.20
C LEU A 265 9.41 -2.11 25.04
N SER A 266 9.35 -1.75 26.33
CA SER A 266 10.54 -1.66 27.19
C SER A 266 11.36 -2.94 27.32
N LYS A 267 10.77 -4.09 26.96
CA LYS A 267 11.40 -5.41 27.00
C LYS A 267 11.79 -5.94 25.62
N THR A 268 11.67 -5.13 24.57
CA THR A 268 12.05 -5.47 23.20
C THR A 268 13.43 -4.91 22.87
N SER A 269 14.08 -5.41 21.83
CA SER A 269 15.35 -4.86 21.34
C SER A 269 15.20 -3.41 20.87
N ALA A 270 13.99 -3.02 20.44
CA ALA A 270 13.67 -1.66 20.01
C ALA A 270 13.84 -0.62 21.14
N ALA A 271 13.69 -1.01 22.41
CA ALA A 271 13.91 -0.11 23.55
C ALA A 271 15.36 0.40 23.65
N ASN A 272 16.34 -0.29 23.05
CA ASN A 272 17.72 0.18 23.02
C ASN A 272 17.94 1.34 22.03
N HIS A 273 17.00 1.54 21.10
CA HIS A 273 17.11 2.51 20.01
C HIS A 273 16.06 3.62 20.11
N LEU A 274 15.10 3.52 21.02
CA LEU A 274 13.95 4.42 21.13
C LEU A 274 13.85 4.96 22.56
N ASP A 275 13.72 6.28 22.72
CA ASP A 275 13.30 6.86 23.99
C ASP A 275 11.78 6.72 24.15
N ILE A 276 11.38 5.80 25.03
CA ILE A 276 9.98 5.48 25.30
C ILE A 276 9.21 6.69 25.87
N ASN A 277 9.91 7.67 26.46
CA ASN A 277 9.29 8.85 27.05
C ASN A 277 8.85 9.90 26.02
N GLU A 278 9.39 9.87 24.80
CA GLU A 278 9.04 10.81 23.73
C GLU A 278 7.69 10.48 23.05
N PHE A 279 7.14 9.29 23.31
CA PHE A 279 5.92 8.84 22.66
C PHE A 279 4.63 9.37 23.30
N PRO A 280 3.53 9.47 22.52
CA PRO A 280 2.24 9.96 23.00
C PRO A 280 1.72 9.21 24.23
N HIS A 281 1.20 9.98 25.20
CA HIS A 281 0.68 9.44 26.46
C HIS A 281 -0.82 9.14 26.46
N ASN A 282 -1.51 9.34 25.33
CA ASN A 282 -2.94 9.08 25.17
C ASN A 282 -3.24 7.68 24.60
N ILE A 283 -2.22 6.82 24.47
CA ILE A 283 -2.37 5.45 24.00
C ILE A 283 -1.99 4.51 25.14
N TRP A 284 -2.92 3.61 25.47
CA TRP A 284 -2.85 2.68 26.58
C TRP A 284 -2.97 1.25 26.08
N VAL A 285 -2.41 0.31 26.83
CA VAL A 285 -2.53 -1.13 26.60
C VAL A 285 -2.95 -1.81 27.90
N THR A 286 -3.74 -2.88 27.79
CA THR A 286 -4.01 -3.76 28.93
C THR A 286 -2.75 -4.55 29.31
N ARG A 287 -2.69 -5.00 30.56
CA ARG A 287 -1.63 -5.89 31.03
C ARG A 287 -1.53 -7.18 30.21
N ASN A 288 -2.68 -7.76 29.83
CA ASN A 288 -2.73 -8.99 29.05
C ASN A 288 -2.16 -8.80 27.65
N PHE A 289 -2.46 -7.66 26.99
CA PHE A 289 -1.86 -7.34 25.71
C PHE A 289 -0.33 -7.18 25.84
N ALA A 290 0.14 -6.50 26.88
CA ALA A 290 1.56 -6.27 27.10
C ALA A 290 2.35 -7.51 27.57
N THR A 291 1.70 -8.55 28.08
CA THR A 291 2.35 -9.71 28.72
C THR A 291 1.83 -11.01 28.14
N THR A 292 2.51 -11.52 27.10
CA THR A 292 2.08 -12.68 26.30
C THR A 292 2.69 -13.99 26.78
N VAL A 293 3.92 -13.94 27.27
CA VAL A 293 4.70 -15.10 27.74
C VAL A 293 5.27 -14.83 29.12
N LYS A 294 5.49 -15.90 29.89
CA LYS A 294 6.21 -15.84 31.17
C LYS A 294 7.71 -15.72 30.90
N GLY A 295 8.40 -14.89 31.69
CA GLY A 295 9.85 -14.76 31.63
C GLY A 295 10.35 -13.37 31.98
N GLU A 296 11.66 -13.27 32.23
CA GLU A 296 12.37 -12.00 32.37
C GLU A 296 13.05 -11.67 31.03
N PHE A 297 12.73 -10.49 30.49
CA PHE A 297 13.23 -9.99 29.22
C PHE A 297 13.79 -8.58 29.43
N GLY A 298 14.87 -8.22 28.73
CA GLY A 298 15.38 -6.84 28.68
C GLY A 298 16.90 -6.63 28.75
N SER A 299 17.70 -7.61 29.17
CA SER A 299 19.17 -7.44 29.27
C SER A 299 19.96 -8.24 28.22
N THR A 300 19.63 -9.53 28.03
CA THR A 300 20.29 -10.41 27.06
C THR A 300 19.31 -11.15 26.15
N ASN A 301 18.02 -11.20 26.53
CA ASN A 301 16.94 -11.80 25.78
C ASN A 301 15.80 -10.80 25.64
N TYR A 302 15.29 -10.63 24.42
CA TYR A 302 14.23 -9.69 24.09
C TYR A 302 12.90 -10.41 23.84
N SER A 303 11.80 -9.69 24.08
CA SER A 303 10.44 -10.19 23.87
C SER A 303 9.91 -9.97 22.44
N ASP A 304 10.80 -9.72 21.49
CA ASP A 304 10.48 -9.32 20.10
C ASP A 304 9.59 -10.35 19.40
N SER A 305 9.95 -11.63 19.51
CA SER A 305 9.22 -12.74 18.89
C SER A 305 7.86 -13.04 19.52
N PHE A 306 7.54 -12.39 20.65
CA PHE A 306 6.31 -12.62 21.42
C PHE A 306 5.40 -11.38 21.45
N GLN A 307 5.71 -10.35 20.68
CA GLN A 307 4.84 -9.18 20.56
C GLN A 307 3.52 -9.55 19.88
N GLN A 308 2.41 -9.06 20.42
CA GLN A 308 1.10 -9.25 19.83
C GLN A 308 0.79 -8.16 18.79
N PRO A 309 0.26 -8.53 17.61
CA PRO A 309 -0.32 -7.55 16.70
C PRO A 309 -1.55 -6.88 17.33
N VAL A 310 -1.73 -5.60 17.04
CA VAL A 310 -2.88 -4.82 17.50
C VAL A 310 -4.11 -5.20 16.67
N HIS A 311 -5.06 -5.89 17.30
CA HIS A 311 -6.33 -6.27 16.67
C HIS A 311 -7.52 -5.43 17.12
N TYR A 312 -7.55 -5.03 18.39
CA TYR A 312 -8.69 -4.39 19.01
C TYR A 312 -8.28 -3.09 19.72
N ILE A 313 -9.00 -2.01 19.43
CA ILE A 313 -8.78 -0.69 20.03
C ILE A 313 -10.11 -0.16 20.54
N LEU A 314 -10.19 0.10 21.84
CA LEU A 314 -11.28 0.84 22.46
C LEU A 314 -10.96 2.33 22.41
N THR A 315 -11.97 3.14 22.11
CA THR A 315 -11.87 4.60 22.14
C THR A 315 -12.57 5.11 23.39
N TYR A 316 -11.87 5.90 24.19
CA TYR A 316 -12.41 6.54 25.37
C TYR A 316 -12.35 8.05 25.20
N LYS A 317 -13.48 8.71 25.41
CA LYS A 317 -13.58 10.16 25.35
C LYS A 317 -14.09 10.69 26.67
N ALA A 318 -13.21 11.31 27.45
CA ALA A 318 -13.60 12.02 28.66
C ALA A 318 -14.42 13.28 28.29
N LYS A 319 -15.13 13.84 29.27
CA LYS A 319 -15.89 15.10 29.09
C LYS A 319 -14.99 16.29 28.71
N SER A 320 -13.69 16.23 29.03
CA SER A 320 -12.65 17.12 28.51
C SER A 320 -12.05 16.55 27.23
N SER A 321 -11.92 17.38 26.21
CA SER A 321 -11.77 17.10 24.77
C SER A 321 -10.71 16.09 24.26
N SER A 322 -9.92 15.44 25.11
CA SER A 322 -8.89 14.48 24.69
C SER A 322 -9.47 13.07 24.54
N ILE A 323 -9.11 12.41 23.43
CA ILE A 323 -9.46 11.01 23.15
C ILE A 323 -8.29 10.14 23.58
N ASP A 324 -8.57 9.17 24.45
CA ASP A 324 -7.66 8.09 24.81
C ASP A 324 -7.96 6.85 23.96
N LEU A 325 -6.91 6.19 23.50
CA LEU A 325 -6.97 4.92 22.78
C LEU A 325 -6.48 3.81 23.70
N ILE A 326 -7.22 2.71 23.78
CA ILE A 326 -6.89 1.59 24.67
C ILE A 326 -6.85 0.32 23.84
N ILE A 327 -5.67 -0.25 23.69
CA ILE A 327 -5.43 -1.52 23.01
C ILE A 327 -5.70 -2.66 23.98
N ILE A 328 -6.52 -3.62 23.56
CA ILE A 328 -6.88 -4.80 24.34
C ILE A 328 -6.39 -6.07 23.62
N SER A 329 -6.14 -7.13 24.39
CA SER A 329 -5.78 -8.42 23.83
C SER A 329 -6.99 -9.11 23.19
N PRO A 330 -6.80 -10.04 22.24
CA PRO A 330 -7.90 -10.85 21.69
C PRO A 330 -8.67 -11.65 22.74
N TYR A 331 -8.06 -11.93 23.90
CA TYR A 331 -8.72 -12.60 25.02
C TYR A 331 -9.74 -11.69 25.74
N GLU A 332 -9.55 -10.38 25.68
CA GLU A 332 -10.38 -9.37 26.36
C GLU A 332 -11.46 -8.78 25.45
N ALA A 333 -11.45 -9.12 24.16
CA ALA A 333 -12.31 -8.56 23.11
C ALA A 333 -13.68 -9.23 23.02
#